data_AF-A0A2G8E7V4-F1
#
_entry.id   AF-A0A2G8E7V4-F1
#
_cell.length_a   1.000
_cell.length_b   1.000
_cell.length_c   1.000
_cell.angle_alpha   90.00
_cell.angle_beta   90.00
_cell.angle_gamma   90.00
#
_symmetry.space_group_name_H-M   'P 1'
#
loop_
_entity.id
_entity.type
_entity.pdbx_description
1 polymer ?
#
loop_
_entity_poly.entity_id
_entity_poly.type
_entity_poly.pdbx_seq_one_letter_code
_entity_poly.pdbx_strand_id
1 'polypeptide(L)'
;MSMPEIEWDQALIEKYNASGPRYTSYPTALDFNDSWQESAFRIAANRYPDRPLSLYLHIPFCHRLCYFCGCNKQVTRQQHKAEAYLVTLAEEIKARAALFRQRKVSQMHWGGGTPTFLTAGQIERLMTLLRAEFDFSRDAEISIEIDPREIPLTLIDHLSEQGFNRLSMGVQDFNKTVQERVNRVQDEEFIFALVARARQMGFKSTSIDLIYGLPMQTPESFAFTLQRVLALRPDRLSVFNYAHLPTLFAAQRKIREAELPPASDKLMILQQTITTLCAAGYQFIGMDHFALPDDELAQAQRRGQLHRNFQGYTTQGDCDLLGMGVSAISMMGDSYGQNDKELRRWAQRIEAQGSAVARGLDLTTDDRVRRDVIKSLICNFSLDFMRLNQHWGIDAQRYFADDLARLQPMVADGLIECSALGLRVTAKGRLLIRNICMCFDNRLQRKLEQRQYSRVI
;
A
#
# COMPACT_ATOMS: atom_id res chain seq x y z
N MET A 1 -22.13 -11.68 10.85
CA MET A 1 -22.82 -11.42 9.58
C MET A 1 -21.79 -11.43 8.47
N SER A 2 -22.03 -12.13 7.37
CA SER A 2 -21.18 -12.04 6.17
C SER A 2 -21.27 -10.62 5.61
N MET A 3 -20.16 -10.06 5.12
CA MET A 3 -20.24 -8.80 4.38
C MET A 3 -20.99 -9.04 3.06
N PRO A 4 -21.81 -8.09 2.59
CA PRO A 4 -22.47 -8.22 1.31
C PRO A 4 -21.43 -8.38 0.19
N GLU A 5 -21.71 -9.35 -0.67
CA GLU A 5 -20.95 -9.62 -1.90
C GLU A 5 -20.99 -8.39 -2.81
N ILE A 6 -19.95 -8.14 -3.60
CA ILE A 6 -19.93 -6.97 -4.50
C ILE A 6 -21.04 -7.12 -5.53
N GLU A 7 -21.76 -6.03 -5.80
CA GLU A 7 -22.73 -5.98 -6.89
C GLU A 7 -22.16 -5.11 -8.02
N TRP A 8 -22.03 -5.70 -9.21
CA TRP A 8 -21.51 -4.99 -10.39
C TRP A 8 -22.61 -4.15 -11.04
N ASP A 9 -22.39 -2.84 -11.16
CA ASP A 9 -23.29 -1.92 -11.86
C ASP A 9 -22.49 -1.09 -12.87
N GLN A 10 -22.54 -1.50 -14.14
CA GLN A 10 -21.74 -0.91 -15.22
C GLN A 10 -22.02 0.59 -15.40
N ALA A 11 -23.30 0.98 -15.36
CA ALA A 11 -23.70 2.37 -15.59
C ALA A 11 -23.19 3.29 -14.48
N LEU A 12 -23.23 2.84 -13.22
CA LEU A 12 -22.67 3.60 -12.10
C LEU A 12 -21.15 3.69 -12.15
N ILE A 13 -20.45 2.60 -12.53
CA ILE A 13 -18.99 2.60 -12.69
C ILE A 13 -18.57 3.62 -13.76
N GLU A 14 -19.28 3.67 -14.89
CA GLU A 14 -19.02 4.64 -15.95
C GLU A 14 -19.35 6.08 -15.51
N LYS A 15 -20.50 6.29 -14.85
CA LYS A 15 -20.92 7.60 -14.32
C LYS A 15 -19.89 8.21 -13.39
N TYR A 16 -19.23 7.39 -12.57
CA TYR A 16 -18.27 7.82 -11.56
C TYR A 16 -16.80 7.58 -11.95
N ASN A 17 -16.50 7.35 -13.23
CA ASN A 17 -15.14 7.18 -13.74
C ASN A 17 -14.37 8.51 -13.77
N ALA A 18 -13.94 8.99 -12.60
CA ALA A 18 -13.22 10.25 -12.41
C ALA A 18 -11.82 10.02 -11.84
N SER A 19 -10.90 10.94 -12.15
CA SER A 19 -9.56 10.96 -11.53
C SER A 19 -9.64 11.51 -10.10
N GLY A 20 -9.04 10.79 -9.15
CA GLY A 20 -9.02 11.22 -7.74
C GLY A 20 -7.83 10.65 -6.97
N PRO A 21 -7.64 11.08 -5.71
CA PRO A 21 -6.59 10.55 -4.85
C PRO A 21 -6.74 9.04 -4.63
N ARG A 22 -5.62 8.34 -4.52
CA ARG A 22 -5.61 6.92 -4.14
C ARG A 22 -5.91 6.67 -2.67
N TYR A 23 -5.90 7.73 -1.85
CA TYR A 23 -6.04 7.67 -0.39
C TYR A 23 -5.13 6.62 0.26
N THR A 24 -3.88 6.52 -0.21
CA THR A 24 -2.82 5.79 0.50
C THR A 24 -2.63 6.37 1.91
N SER A 25 -2.82 7.68 2.04
CA SER A 25 -2.98 8.42 3.29
C SER A 25 -3.94 9.58 3.07
N TYR A 26 -4.48 10.11 4.16
CA TYR A 26 -5.08 11.44 4.21
C TYR A 26 -4.44 12.26 5.34
N PRO A 27 -3.96 13.49 5.09
CA PRO A 27 -3.73 14.11 3.78
C PRO A 27 -2.81 13.31 2.86
N THR A 28 -2.76 13.69 1.59
CA THR A 28 -1.98 12.95 0.58
C THR A 28 -0.50 13.37 0.60
N ALA A 29 0.39 12.55 0.01
CA ALA A 29 1.80 12.92 -0.16
C ALA A 29 2.01 14.19 -1.03
N LEU A 30 0.99 14.66 -1.76
CA LEU A 30 1.04 15.92 -2.49
C LEU A 30 1.00 17.14 -1.55
N ASP A 31 0.47 16.97 -0.34
CA ASP A 31 0.31 18.05 0.64
C ASP A 31 1.55 18.18 1.56
N PHE A 32 2.53 17.28 1.44
CA PHE A 32 3.77 17.33 2.20
C PHE A 32 4.57 18.57 1.77
N ASN A 33 5.22 19.24 2.70
CA ASN A 33 6.01 20.45 2.44
C ASN A 33 7.44 20.32 2.94
N ASP A 34 8.34 21.10 2.35
CA ASP A 34 9.78 21.05 2.66
C ASP A 34 10.13 21.84 3.94
N SER A 35 9.17 22.51 4.57
CA SER A 35 9.40 23.17 5.88
C SER A 35 9.38 22.20 7.06
N TRP A 36 8.79 21.01 6.89
CA TRP A 36 8.76 19.99 7.92
C TRP A 36 10.09 19.22 7.94
N GLN A 37 10.87 19.43 9.01
CA GLN A 37 12.25 18.98 9.15
C GLN A 37 12.44 18.11 10.41
N GLU A 38 13.68 17.73 10.71
CA GLU A 38 14.05 16.83 11.80
C GLU A 38 13.49 17.20 13.19
N SER A 39 13.41 18.49 13.52
CA SER A 39 12.86 18.94 14.81
C SER A 39 11.38 18.55 14.96
N ALA A 40 10.60 18.70 13.89
CA ALA A 40 9.18 18.30 13.87
C ALA A 40 9.04 16.78 13.97
N PHE A 41 9.93 16.01 13.32
CA PHE A 41 9.98 14.55 13.47
C PHE A 41 10.17 14.14 14.93
N ARG A 42 11.09 14.78 15.66
CA ARG A 42 11.34 14.48 17.08
C ARG A 42 10.15 14.79 17.98
N ILE A 43 9.43 15.88 17.70
CA ILE A 43 8.18 16.20 18.41
C ILE A 43 7.14 15.11 18.14
N ALA A 44 6.98 14.71 16.88
CA ALA A 44 6.04 13.66 16.48
C ALA A 44 6.37 12.31 17.14
N ALA A 45 7.64 11.90 17.16
CA ALA A 45 8.10 10.65 17.77
C ALA A 45 7.75 10.53 19.27
N ASN A 46 7.76 11.65 19.97
CA ASN A 46 7.48 11.71 21.41
C ASN A 46 6.00 11.93 21.75
N ARG A 47 5.11 12.12 20.76
CA ARG A 47 3.70 12.45 21.04
C ARG A 47 2.93 11.30 21.69
N TYR A 48 3.24 10.04 21.33
CA TYR A 48 2.54 8.85 21.81
C TYR A 48 3.51 7.75 22.26
N PRO A 49 4.31 7.97 23.31
CA PRO A 49 5.43 7.10 23.67
C PRO A 49 5.04 5.63 23.89
N ASP A 50 3.79 5.37 24.28
CA ASP A 50 3.27 4.02 24.58
C ASP A 50 2.75 3.26 23.35
N ARG A 51 2.63 3.91 22.18
CA ARG A 51 2.14 3.23 20.97
C ARG A 51 3.16 2.22 20.47
N PRO A 52 2.74 1.02 20.02
CA PRO A 52 3.64 0.09 19.35
C PRO A 52 4.24 0.70 18.09
N LEU A 53 5.37 0.14 17.65
CA LEU A 53 6.13 0.62 16.50
C LEU A 53 6.04 -0.38 15.35
N SER A 54 5.72 0.14 14.16
CA SER A 54 5.91 -0.55 12.88
C SER A 54 7.15 0.00 12.20
N LEU A 55 8.01 -0.87 11.67
CA LEU A 55 9.17 -0.51 10.90
C LEU A 55 8.90 -0.74 9.40
N TYR A 56 9.26 0.22 8.56
CA TYR A 56 9.34 0.06 7.12
C TYR A 56 10.74 0.34 6.63
N LEU A 57 11.32 -0.59 5.89
CA LEU A 57 12.62 -0.42 5.25
C LEU A 57 12.44 -0.43 3.73
N HIS A 58 12.97 0.61 3.09
CA HIS A 58 12.90 0.74 1.64
C HIS A 58 14.19 0.29 0.96
N ILE A 59 14.24 -0.91 0.38
CA ILE A 59 15.40 -1.42 -0.36
C ILE A 59 15.20 -1.12 -1.86
N PRO A 60 15.94 -0.14 -2.45
CA PRO A 60 15.55 0.40 -3.75
C PRO A 60 16.03 -0.45 -4.94
N PHE A 61 16.89 -1.44 -4.75
CA PHE A 61 17.60 -2.10 -5.86
C PHE A 61 16.74 -3.13 -6.58
N CYS A 62 16.89 -3.22 -7.91
CA CYS A 62 16.32 -4.29 -8.73
C CYS A 62 17.35 -4.79 -9.75
N HIS A 63 17.36 -6.10 -10.03
CA HIS A 63 18.22 -6.68 -11.08
C HIS A 63 17.83 -6.23 -12.49
N ARG A 64 16.52 -6.08 -12.74
CA ARG A 64 15.96 -5.80 -14.08
C ARG A 64 14.92 -4.69 -14.07
N LEU A 65 14.86 -3.97 -15.19
CA LEU A 65 13.89 -2.91 -15.43
C LEU A 65 12.56 -3.48 -15.95
N CYS A 66 11.58 -3.65 -15.08
CA CYS A 66 10.19 -3.89 -15.50
C CYS A 66 9.60 -2.60 -16.07
N TYR A 67 9.03 -2.66 -17.28
CA TYR A 67 8.60 -1.44 -18.00
C TYR A 67 7.35 -0.79 -17.40
N PHE A 68 6.50 -1.55 -16.72
CA PHE A 68 5.30 -1.02 -16.07
C PHE A 68 5.58 -0.26 -14.75
N CYS A 69 6.73 -0.50 -14.12
CA CYS A 69 6.97 -0.18 -12.71
C CYS A 69 7.02 1.33 -12.42
N GLY A 70 6.19 1.78 -11.47
CA GLY A 70 6.15 3.16 -10.95
C GLY A 70 6.74 3.32 -9.54
N CYS A 71 7.39 2.29 -8.98
CA CYS A 71 7.98 2.33 -7.65
C CYS A 71 9.24 3.20 -7.61
N ASN A 72 9.60 3.74 -6.43
CA ASN A 72 10.95 4.28 -6.23
C ASN A 72 11.93 3.10 -6.24
N LYS A 73 12.81 3.06 -7.23
CA LYS A 73 13.76 1.96 -7.42
C LYS A 73 15.01 2.41 -8.17
N GLN A 74 16.06 1.60 -8.08
CA GLN A 74 17.36 1.75 -8.72
C GLN A 74 17.71 0.43 -9.42
N VAL A 75 17.62 0.39 -10.75
CA VAL A 75 18.00 -0.83 -11.50
C VAL A 75 19.51 -0.87 -11.64
N THR A 76 20.13 -1.95 -11.15
CA THR A 76 21.57 -2.13 -11.26
C THR A 76 21.96 -3.61 -11.19
N ARG A 77 23.10 -3.96 -11.80
CA ARG A 77 23.77 -5.26 -11.64
C ARG A 77 24.94 -5.22 -10.67
N GLN A 78 25.21 -4.06 -10.08
CA GLN A 78 26.39 -3.81 -9.26
C GLN A 78 26.07 -4.06 -7.79
N GLN A 79 26.35 -5.28 -7.31
CA GLN A 79 26.00 -5.68 -5.94
C GLN A 79 26.66 -4.81 -4.85
N HIS A 80 27.85 -4.26 -5.10
CA HIS A 80 28.53 -3.36 -4.18
C HIS A 80 27.73 -2.08 -3.87
N LYS A 81 26.73 -1.71 -4.70
CA LYS A 81 25.84 -0.58 -4.39
C LYS A 81 24.88 -0.88 -3.24
N ALA A 82 24.43 -2.13 -3.12
CA ALA A 82 23.67 -2.56 -1.95
C ALA A 82 24.54 -2.48 -0.68
N GLU A 83 25.82 -2.82 -0.79
CA GLU A 83 26.75 -2.71 0.33
C GLU A 83 26.90 -1.27 0.83
N ALA A 84 27.21 -0.34 -0.07
CA ALA A 84 27.32 1.08 0.28
C ALA A 84 26.01 1.64 0.87
N TYR A 85 24.87 1.23 0.33
CA TYR A 85 23.57 1.60 0.84
C TYR A 85 23.31 1.08 2.26
N LEU A 86 23.66 -0.17 2.55
CA LEU A 86 23.48 -0.77 3.87
C LEU A 86 24.36 -0.12 4.94
N VAL A 87 25.54 0.39 4.57
CA VAL A 87 26.38 1.17 5.49
C VAL A 87 25.66 2.44 5.93
N THR A 88 25.16 3.23 4.98
CA THR A 88 24.40 4.46 5.29
C THR A 88 23.08 4.16 5.99
N LEU A 89 22.39 3.09 5.60
CA LEU A 89 21.15 2.67 6.27
C LEU A 89 21.41 2.27 7.73
N ALA A 90 22.56 1.65 8.02
CA ALA A 90 22.92 1.30 9.38
C ALA A 90 23.14 2.54 10.27
N GLU A 91 23.71 3.61 9.72
CA GLU A 91 23.81 4.91 10.40
C GLU A 91 22.43 5.49 10.69
N GLU A 92 21.53 5.49 9.70
CA GLU A 92 20.15 5.94 9.87
C GLU A 92 19.41 5.13 10.95
N ILE A 93 19.51 3.79 10.90
CA ILE A 93 18.88 2.88 11.87
C ILE A 93 19.32 3.23 13.29
N LYS A 94 20.63 3.37 13.53
CA LYS A 94 21.17 3.71 14.86
C LYS A 94 20.67 5.07 15.34
N ALA A 95 20.68 6.07 14.47
CA ALA A 95 20.25 7.43 14.82
C ALA A 95 18.75 7.47 15.17
N ARG A 96 17.92 6.75 14.40
CA ARG A 96 16.48 6.67 14.62
C ARG A 96 16.10 5.83 15.83
N ALA A 97 16.73 4.66 16.00
CA ALA A 97 16.42 3.75 17.09
C ALA A 97 16.60 4.38 18.48
N ALA A 98 17.55 5.33 18.61
CA ALA A 98 17.74 6.09 19.83
C ALA A 98 16.47 6.82 20.31
N LEU A 99 15.55 7.19 19.40
CA LEU A 99 14.29 7.86 19.73
C LEU A 99 13.19 6.90 20.22
N PHE A 100 13.38 5.58 20.05
CA PHE A 100 12.32 4.58 20.24
C PHE A 100 12.72 3.44 21.17
N ARG A 101 13.75 3.63 22.01
CA ARG A 101 14.30 2.58 22.90
C ARG A 101 13.28 1.93 23.84
N GLN A 102 12.20 2.63 24.18
CA GLN A 102 11.15 2.15 25.09
C GLN A 102 9.97 1.50 24.35
N ARG A 103 9.96 1.49 23.02
CA ARG A 103 8.84 0.98 22.23
C ARG A 103 9.08 -0.44 21.76
N LYS A 104 7.99 -1.22 21.75
CA LYS A 104 7.97 -2.56 21.16
C LYS A 104 7.67 -2.49 19.67
N VAL A 105 8.48 -3.16 18.87
CA VAL A 105 8.22 -3.37 17.44
C VAL A 105 7.25 -4.54 17.28
N SER A 106 6.04 -4.23 16.81
CA SER A 106 4.98 -5.21 16.53
C SER A 106 4.87 -5.57 15.05
N GLN A 107 5.47 -4.76 14.17
CA GLN A 107 5.46 -4.99 12.72
C GLN A 107 6.76 -4.53 12.08
N MET A 108 7.21 -5.26 11.07
CA MET A 108 8.26 -4.84 10.16
C MET A 108 7.93 -5.26 8.73
N HIS A 109 8.18 -4.36 7.79
CA HIS A 109 8.01 -4.63 6.36
C HIS A 109 9.22 -4.13 5.56
N TRP A 110 9.81 -5.01 4.77
CA TRP A 110 10.82 -4.64 3.78
C TRP A 110 10.16 -4.60 2.40
N GLY A 111 10.18 -3.43 1.76
CA GLY A 111 9.66 -3.25 0.41
C GLY A 111 10.54 -2.34 -0.44
N GLY A 112 10.02 -1.90 -1.58
CA GLY A 112 10.63 -0.84 -2.39
C GLY A 112 10.88 -1.25 -3.83
N GLY A 113 12.15 -1.48 -4.16
CA GLY A 113 12.53 -2.10 -5.43
C GLY A 113 12.40 -3.62 -5.32
N THR A 114 13.41 -4.26 -4.76
CA THR A 114 13.45 -5.71 -4.54
C THR A 114 14.30 -5.98 -3.30
N PRO A 115 13.69 -6.14 -2.11
CA PRO A 115 14.41 -6.48 -0.89
C PRO A 115 15.31 -7.72 -1.03
N THR A 116 14.85 -8.71 -1.78
CA THR A 116 15.60 -9.93 -2.11
C THR A 116 16.72 -9.74 -3.14
N PHE A 117 17.01 -8.51 -3.54
CA PHE A 117 18.29 -8.15 -4.17
C PHE A 117 19.46 -8.31 -3.21
N LEU A 118 19.21 -8.15 -1.90
CA LEU A 118 20.23 -8.36 -0.87
C LEU A 118 20.64 -9.84 -0.82
N THR A 119 21.94 -10.09 -0.63
CA THR A 119 22.42 -11.46 -0.40
C THR A 119 21.99 -11.96 0.98
N ALA A 120 22.03 -13.28 1.21
CA ALA A 120 21.74 -13.87 2.52
C ALA A 120 22.56 -13.19 3.65
N GLY A 121 23.87 -13.08 3.50
CA GLY A 121 24.71 -12.39 4.50
C GLY A 121 24.38 -10.91 4.71
N GLN A 122 23.88 -10.21 3.68
CA GLN A 122 23.41 -8.82 3.81
C GLN A 122 22.08 -8.75 4.57
N ILE A 123 21.16 -9.68 4.34
CA ILE A 123 19.88 -9.81 5.05
C ILE A 123 20.14 -10.10 6.53
N GLU A 124 20.96 -11.10 6.82
CA GLU A 124 21.34 -11.48 8.20
C GLU A 124 21.96 -10.31 8.95
N ARG A 125 22.90 -9.59 8.34
CA ARG A 125 23.55 -8.43 8.97
C ARG A 125 22.55 -7.31 9.26
N LEU A 126 21.64 -7.02 8.33
CA LEU A 126 20.62 -5.98 8.53
C LEU A 126 19.62 -6.39 9.61
N MET A 127 19.17 -7.64 9.63
CA MET A 127 18.29 -8.17 10.68
C MET A 127 18.96 -8.17 12.06
N THR A 128 20.24 -8.55 12.12
CA THR A 128 21.03 -8.50 13.36
C THR A 128 21.10 -7.08 13.90
N LEU A 129 21.38 -6.10 13.04
CA LEU A 129 21.38 -4.68 13.44
C LEU A 129 20.00 -4.24 13.95
N LEU A 130 18.93 -4.55 13.22
CA LEU A 130 17.58 -4.15 13.64
C LEU A 130 17.19 -4.74 14.99
N ARG A 131 17.52 -6.01 15.26
CA ARG A 131 17.26 -6.67 16.55
C ARG A 131 18.16 -6.14 17.67
N ALA A 132 19.34 -5.65 17.35
CA ALA A 132 20.22 -5.00 18.34
C ALA A 132 19.72 -3.60 18.71
N GLU A 133 19.12 -2.88 17.76
CA GLU A 133 18.72 -1.49 17.95
C GLU A 133 17.26 -1.30 18.38
N PHE A 134 16.38 -2.24 18.04
CA PHE A 134 14.96 -2.19 18.38
C PHE A 134 14.52 -3.41 19.18
N ASP A 135 13.56 -3.19 20.07
CA ASP A 135 12.98 -4.23 20.91
C ASP A 135 11.76 -4.86 20.21
N PHE A 136 11.95 -6.03 19.59
CA PHE A 136 10.88 -6.74 18.87
C PHE A 136 9.97 -7.52 19.82
N SER A 137 8.66 -7.43 19.60
CA SER A 137 7.70 -8.36 20.17
C SER A 137 7.94 -9.78 19.67
N ARG A 138 7.59 -10.78 20.47
CA ARG A 138 7.80 -12.21 20.15
C ARG A 138 6.95 -12.66 18.97
N ASP A 139 5.79 -12.04 18.81
CA ASP A 139 4.77 -12.29 17.81
C ASP A 139 4.76 -11.22 16.70
N ALA A 140 5.85 -10.45 16.55
CA ALA A 140 5.96 -9.42 15.54
C ALA A 140 5.66 -9.96 14.14
N GLU A 141 4.86 -9.21 13.38
CA GLU A 141 4.67 -9.46 11.96
C GLU A 141 5.91 -9.00 11.20
N ILE A 142 6.64 -9.91 10.55
CA ILE A 142 7.88 -9.61 9.86
C ILE A 142 7.74 -10.04 8.40
N SER A 143 7.62 -9.06 7.51
CA SER A 143 7.23 -9.24 6.11
C SER A 143 8.25 -8.69 5.12
N ILE A 144 8.31 -9.31 3.94
CA ILE A 144 9.24 -8.93 2.87
C ILE A 144 8.62 -9.09 1.48
N GLU A 145 8.92 -8.17 0.56
CA GLU A 145 8.60 -8.29 -0.86
C GLU A 145 9.65 -9.11 -1.63
N ILE A 146 9.21 -9.97 -2.55
CA ILE A 146 10.05 -10.92 -3.30
C ILE A 146 9.84 -10.78 -4.82
N ASP A 147 10.95 -10.75 -5.58
CA ASP A 147 10.97 -10.93 -7.04
C ASP A 147 11.43 -12.36 -7.38
N PRO A 148 10.58 -13.21 -8.00
CA PRO A 148 10.84 -14.65 -8.12
C PRO A 148 11.73 -15.02 -9.33
N ARG A 149 12.77 -14.23 -9.67
CA ARG A 149 13.56 -14.44 -10.90
C ARG A 149 15.05 -14.72 -10.68
N GLU A 150 15.69 -14.06 -9.73
CA GLU A 150 17.15 -14.11 -9.53
C GLU A 150 17.50 -14.50 -8.09
N ILE A 151 16.75 -15.46 -7.53
CA ILE A 151 16.94 -15.95 -6.16
C ILE A 151 16.95 -17.49 -6.13
N PRO A 152 17.71 -18.12 -5.23
CA PRO A 152 17.60 -19.55 -4.98
C PRO A 152 16.42 -19.86 -4.04
N LEU A 153 15.85 -21.06 -4.10
CA LEU A 153 14.80 -21.50 -3.16
C LEU A 153 15.28 -21.50 -1.71
N THR A 154 16.58 -21.76 -1.48
CA THR A 154 17.20 -21.74 -0.14
C THR A 154 17.14 -20.35 0.52
N LEU A 155 16.87 -19.28 -0.24
CA LEU A 155 16.67 -17.96 0.34
C LEU A 155 15.40 -17.92 1.22
N ILE A 156 14.36 -18.69 0.89
CA ILE A 156 13.14 -18.76 1.71
C ILE A 156 13.43 -19.35 3.09
N ASP A 157 14.32 -20.34 3.14
CA ASP A 157 14.74 -20.98 4.39
C ASP A 157 15.49 -19.97 5.25
N HIS A 158 16.45 -19.27 4.64
CA HIS A 158 17.21 -18.23 5.31
C HIS A 158 16.31 -17.09 5.81
N LEU A 159 15.32 -16.65 5.03
CA LEU A 159 14.35 -15.64 5.47
C LEU A 159 13.55 -16.12 6.69
N SER A 160 13.11 -17.38 6.69
CA SER A 160 12.43 -17.99 7.85
C SER A 160 13.34 -18.01 9.10
N GLU A 161 14.60 -18.41 8.94
CA GLU A 161 15.61 -18.40 10.01
C GLU A 161 15.86 -17.00 10.60
N GLN A 162 15.82 -15.97 9.76
CA GLN A 162 15.92 -14.57 10.19
C GLN A 162 14.63 -14.05 10.86
N GLY A 163 13.56 -14.84 10.86
CA GLY A 163 12.29 -14.57 11.52
C GLY A 163 11.24 -13.91 10.64
N PHE A 164 11.45 -13.82 9.32
CA PHE A 164 10.38 -13.43 8.41
C PHE A 164 9.28 -14.49 8.43
N ASN A 165 8.03 -14.05 8.59
CA ASN A 165 6.87 -14.93 8.72
C ASN A 165 5.76 -14.60 7.72
N ARG A 166 5.96 -13.58 6.87
CA ARG A 166 5.10 -13.22 5.75
C ARG A 166 5.90 -12.81 4.53
N LEU A 167 5.33 -13.00 3.34
CA LEU A 167 5.92 -12.50 2.10
C LEU A 167 4.86 -12.02 1.11
N SER A 168 5.22 -11.04 0.30
CA SER A 168 4.48 -10.66 -0.90
C SER A 168 5.34 -10.91 -2.14
N MET A 169 4.79 -11.54 -3.17
CA MET A 169 5.53 -11.87 -4.38
C MET A 169 4.96 -11.15 -5.60
N GLY A 170 5.81 -10.43 -6.33
CA GLY A 170 5.41 -9.80 -7.57
C GLY A 170 5.31 -10.80 -8.72
N VAL A 171 4.11 -11.27 -9.08
CA VAL A 171 3.88 -12.14 -10.25
C VAL A 171 3.50 -11.31 -11.47
N GLN A 172 2.56 -10.38 -11.30
CA GLN A 172 2.02 -9.46 -12.31
C GLN A 172 1.17 -10.15 -13.37
N ASP A 173 1.72 -11.14 -14.07
CA ASP A 173 1.02 -11.96 -15.07
C ASP A 173 1.76 -13.29 -15.32
N PHE A 174 1.03 -14.38 -15.57
CA PHE A 174 1.60 -15.67 -16.02
C PHE A 174 1.72 -15.76 -17.55
N ASN A 175 1.03 -14.90 -18.29
CA ASN A 175 1.09 -14.86 -19.75
C ASN A 175 2.49 -14.44 -20.24
N LYS A 176 3.14 -15.31 -21.02
CA LYS A 176 4.52 -15.10 -21.51
C LYS A 176 4.65 -13.92 -22.47
N THR A 177 3.65 -13.69 -23.33
CA THR A 177 3.64 -12.53 -24.23
C THR A 177 3.58 -11.22 -23.45
N VAL A 178 2.74 -11.15 -22.42
CA VAL A 178 2.67 -9.97 -21.54
C VAL A 178 4.01 -9.76 -20.82
N GLN A 179 4.59 -10.84 -20.27
CA GLN A 179 5.89 -10.81 -19.58
C GLN A 179 7.02 -10.27 -20.48
N GLU A 180 7.11 -10.72 -21.73
CA GLU A 180 8.08 -10.21 -22.71
C GLU A 180 7.86 -8.72 -22.99
N ARG A 181 6.61 -8.31 -23.21
CA ARG A 181 6.25 -6.92 -23.50
C ARG A 181 6.55 -5.95 -22.37
N VAL A 182 6.62 -6.43 -21.13
CA VAL A 182 6.97 -5.60 -19.96
C VAL A 182 8.35 -5.89 -19.39
N ASN A 183 9.15 -6.71 -20.07
CA ASN A 183 10.50 -7.12 -19.65
C ASN A 183 10.54 -7.76 -18.24
N ARG A 184 9.57 -8.66 -17.99
CA ARG A 184 9.43 -9.43 -16.76
C ARG A 184 9.21 -10.93 -17.06
N VAL A 185 10.02 -11.49 -17.95
CA VAL A 185 10.06 -12.95 -18.15
C VAL A 185 10.48 -13.62 -16.85
N GLN A 186 9.68 -14.59 -16.42
CA GLN A 186 9.86 -15.34 -15.17
C GLN A 186 9.40 -16.77 -15.36
N ASP A 187 9.97 -17.69 -14.60
CA ASP A 187 9.63 -19.10 -14.63
C ASP A 187 8.42 -19.38 -13.73
N GLU A 188 7.40 -20.01 -14.31
CA GLU A 188 6.19 -20.35 -13.58
C GLU A 188 6.43 -21.51 -12.62
N GLU A 189 7.16 -22.55 -13.02
CA GLU A 189 7.44 -23.70 -12.16
C GLU A 189 8.23 -23.26 -10.91
N PHE A 190 9.16 -22.33 -11.10
CA PHE A 190 9.90 -21.72 -10.01
C PHE A 190 9.02 -20.91 -9.04
N ILE A 191 8.05 -20.15 -9.55
CA ILE A 191 7.08 -19.43 -8.71
C ILE A 191 6.28 -20.42 -7.85
N PHE A 192 5.80 -21.51 -8.44
CA PHE A 192 5.09 -22.56 -7.71
C PHE A 192 5.97 -23.21 -6.65
N ALA A 193 7.22 -23.54 -6.98
CA ALA A 193 8.18 -24.12 -6.05
C ALA A 193 8.48 -23.17 -4.88
N LEU A 194 8.61 -21.86 -5.13
CA LEU A 194 8.87 -20.86 -4.10
C LEU A 194 7.70 -20.75 -3.12
N VAL A 195 6.47 -20.64 -3.62
CA VAL A 195 5.27 -20.59 -2.75
C VAL A 195 5.10 -21.89 -1.97
N ALA A 196 5.34 -23.04 -2.60
CA ALA A 196 5.33 -24.33 -1.90
C ALA A 196 6.38 -24.37 -0.78
N ARG A 197 7.59 -23.88 -1.04
CA ARG A 197 8.65 -23.81 -0.03
C ARG A 197 8.32 -22.86 1.11
N ALA A 198 7.75 -21.69 0.80
CA ALA A 198 7.30 -20.73 1.82
C ALA A 198 6.27 -21.34 2.77
N ARG A 199 5.30 -22.09 2.24
CA ARG A 199 4.32 -22.83 3.05
C ARG A 199 4.99 -23.88 3.94
N GLN A 200 5.95 -24.63 3.42
CA GLN A 200 6.71 -25.62 4.20
C GLN A 200 7.48 -24.97 5.35
N MET A 201 8.02 -23.77 5.14
CA MET A 201 8.73 -23.00 6.16
C MET A 201 7.80 -22.23 7.10
N GLY A 202 6.48 -22.43 7.00
CA GLY A 202 5.50 -21.85 7.91
C GLY A 202 5.18 -20.37 7.67
N PHE A 203 5.54 -19.81 6.50
CA PHE A 203 5.08 -18.47 6.12
C PHE A 203 3.55 -18.44 6.08
N LYS A 204 2.98 -17.40 6.70
CA LYS A 204 1.54 -17.14 6.71
C LYS A 204 1.21 -16.00 5.74
N SER A 205 -0.03 -15.96 5.29
CA SER A 205 -0.57 -14.84 4.51
C SER A 205 0.29 -14.51 3.27
N THR A 206 0.73 -15.56 2.56
CA THR A 206 1.49 -15.39 1.32
C THR A 206 0.65 -14.63 0.31
N SER A 207 1.12 -13.42 -0.05
CA SER A 207 0.46 -12.55 -1.01
C SER A 207 1.12 -12.65 -2.38
N ILE A 208 0.32 -12.54 -3.45
CA ILE A 208 0.84 -12.31 -4.79
C ILE A 208 0.26 -11.01 -5.36
N ASP A 209 1.10 -10.28 -6.09
CA ASP A 209 0.69 -9.08 -6.81
C ASP A 209 0.45 -9.44 -8.28
N LEU A 210 -0.67 -8.97 -8.81
CA LEU A 210 -1.08 -9.06 -10.21
C LEU A 210 -1.35 -7.65 -10.74
N ILE A 211 -1.20 -7.45 -12.05
CA ILE A 211 -1.53 -6.17 -12.69
C ILE A 211 -2.41 -6.45 -13.90
N TYR A 212 -3.59 -5.82 -13.92
CA TYR A 212 -4.43 -5.79 -15.11
C TYR A 212 -4.30 -4.46 -15.85
N GLY A 213 -4.50 -4.47 -17.16
CA GLY A 213 -4.28 -3.33 -18.04
C GLY A 213 -2.88 -3.24 -18.64
N LEU A 214 -2.06 -4.29 -18.54
CA LEU A 214 -0.75 -4.41 -19.19
C LEU A 214 -0.88 -4.67 -20.71
N PRO A 215 0.18 -4.40 -21.51
CA PRO A 215 0.12 -4.62 -22.95
C PRO A 215 -0.18 -6.09 -23.30
N MET A 216 -0.97 -6.30 -24.36
CA MET A 216 -1.42 -7.59 -24.88
C MET A 216 -2.38 -8.36 -23.98
N GLN A 217 -2.83 -7.81 -22.85
CA GLN A 217 -3.87 -8.45 -22.05
C GLN A 217 -5.24 -8.33 -22.70
N THR A 218 -6.02 -9.40 -22.65
CA THR A 218 -7.45 -9.46 -22.97
C THR A 218 -8.21 -10.09 -21.80
N PRO A 219 -9.55 -10.00 -21.76
CA PRO A 219 -10.36 -10.73 -20.78
C PRO A 219 -10.02 -12.22 -20.72
N GLU A 220 -9.87 -12.88 -21.87
CA GLU A 220 -9.55 -14.31 -21.98
C GLU A 220 -8.14 -14.61 -21.48
N SER A 221 -7.15 -13.78 -21.85
CA SER A 221 -5.78 -14.01 -21.42
C SER A 221 -5.62 -13.84 -19.91
N PHE A 222 -6.32 -12.88 -19.32
CA PHE A 222 -6.27 -12.66 -17.87
C PHE A 222 -7.06 -13.71 -17.11
N ALA A 223 -8.18 -14.20 -17.64
CA ALA A 223 -8.90 -15.35 -17.09
C ALA A 223 -8.01 -16.61 -17.01
N PHE A 224 -7.18 -16.86 -18.03
CA PHE A 224 -6.18 -17.93 -17.98
C PHE A 224 -5.15 -17.70 -16.85
N THR A 225 -4.64 -16.47 -16.70
CA THR A 225 -3.76 -16.12 -15.58
C THR A 225 -4.41 -16.39 -14.23
N LEU A 226 -5.70 -16.08 -14.07
CA LEU A 226 -6.46 -16.39 -12.85
C LEU A 226 -6.56 -17.91 -12.59
N GLN A 227 -6.69 -18.74 -13.62
CA GLN A 227 -6.65 -20.21 -13.42
C GLN A 227 -5.33 -20.67 -12.82
N ARG A 228 -4.20 -20.12 -13.29
CA ARG A 228 -2.87 -20.44 -12.74
C ARG A 228 -2.72 -19.94 -11.31
N VAL A 229 -3.25 -18.75 -11.01
CA VAL A 229 -3.30 -18.18 -9.67
C VAL A 229 -4.12 -19.05 -8.71
N LEU A 230 -5.27 -19.55 -9.13
CA LEU A 230 -6.10 -20.45 -8.31
C LEU A 230 -5.42 -21.79 -8.06
N ALA A 231 -4.67 -22.31 -9.05
CA ALA A 231 -3.83 -23.50 -8.86
C ALA A 231 -2.68 -23.25 -7.87
N LEU A 232 -2.10 -22.05 -7.88
CA LEU A 232 -1.08 -21.64 -6.91
C LEU A 232 -1.67 -21.49 -5.49
N ARG A 233 -2.92 -21.03 -5.39
CA ARG A 233 -3.73 -20.86 -4.16
C ARG A 233 -3.07 -19.95 -3.10
N PRO A 234 -2.65 -18.71 -3.42
CA PRO A 234 -2.08 -17.80 -2.43
C PRO A 234 -3.09 -17.47 -1.31
N ASP A 235 -2.63 -16.99 -0.16
CA ASP A 235 -3.54 -16.62 0.93
C ASP A 235 -4.20 -15.25 0.67
N ARG A 236 -3.45 -14.37 -0.02
CA ARG A 236 -3.85 -13.01 -0.38
C ARG A 236 -3.50 -12.71 -1.83
N LEU A 237 -4.25 -11.79 -2.44
CA LEU A 237 -3.94 -11.22 -3.74
C LEU A 237 -4.10 -9.71 -3.73
N SER A 238 -3.20 -9.03 -4.43
CA SER A 238 -3.36 -7.64 -4.82
C SER A 238 -3.46 -7.57 -6.35
N VAL A 239 -4.59 -7.13 -6.89
CA VAL A 239 -4.81 -7.03 -8.34
C VAL A 239 -4.92 -5.57 -8.76
N PHE A 240 -3.78 -4.99 -9.12
CA PHE A 240 -3.66 -3.55 -9.38
C PHE A 240 -4.08 -3.17 -10.80
N ASN A 241 -4.79 -2.05 -10.92
CA ASN A 241 -4.98 -1.39 -12.22
C ASN A 241 -3.67 -0.73 -12.67
N TYR A 242 -3.23 -1.03 -13.89
CA TYR A 242 -2.04 -0.44 -14.47
C TYR A 242 -2.19 1.07 -14.67
N ALA A 243 -1.32 1.84 -14.00
CA ALA A 243 -1.21 3.28 -14.17
C ALA A 243 -0.12 3.63 -15.20
N HIS A 244 -0.54 4.08 -16.39
CA HIS A 244 0.35 4.50 -17.46
C HIS A 244 0.59 6.02 -17.40
N LEU A 245 1.76 6.43 -16.93
CA LEU A 245 2.23 7.81 -16.78
C LEU A 245 3.68 7.94 -17.28
N PRO A 246 3.96 7.74 -18.60
CA PRO A 246 5.31 7.69 -19.17
C PRO A 246 6.08 9.01 -19.11
N THR A 247 5.39 10.12 -18.81
CA THR A 247 6.00 11.42 -18.51
C THR A 247 6.73 11.40 -17.17
N LEU A 248 6.18 10.71 -16.17
CA LEU A 248 6.76 10.55 -14.83
C LEU A 248 7.68 9.32 -14.76
N PHE A 249 7.29 8.22 -15.41
CA PHE A 249 8.00 6.94 -15.35
C PHE A 249 8.61 6.59 -16.70
N ALA A 250 9.84 7.02 -16.94
CA ALA A 250 10.50 6.90 -18.25
C ALA A 250 10.53 5.46 -18.83
N ALA A 251 10.55 4.43 -17.98
CA ALA A 251 10.51 3.03 -18.40
C ALA A 251 9.23 2.66 -19.16
N GLN A 252 8.10 3.30 -18.83
CA GLN A 252 6.81 3.03 -19.44
C GLN A 252 6.76 3.48 -20.90
N ARG A 253 7.66 4.36 -21.35
CA ARG A 253 7.81 4.72 -22.79
C ARG A 253 8.21 3.55 -23.67
N LYS A 254 8.69 2.45 -23.08
CA LYS A 254 8.99 1.19 -23.80
C LYS A 254 7.74 0.32 -24.04
N ILE A 255 6.63 0.62 -23.37
CA ILE A 255 5.34 -0.01 -23.62
C ILE A 255 4.66 0.75 -24.76
N ARG A 256 4.15 0.02 -25.75
CA ARG A 256 3.40 0.61 -26.86
C ARG A 256 1.97 0.84 -26.42
N GLU A 257 1.50 2.09 -26.48
CA GLU A 257 0.13 2.44 -26.06
C GLU A 257 -0.94 1.68 -26.87
N ALA A 258 -0.70 1.45 -28.16
CA ALA A 258 -1.60 0.67 -29.02
C ALA A 258 -1.73 -0.81 -28.61
N GLU A 259 -0.82 -1.33 -27.78
CA GLU A 259 -0.92 -2.70 -27.25
C GLU A 259 -1.65 -2.74 -25.89
N LEU A 260 -2.01 -1.59 -25.30
CA LEU A 260 -2.77 -1.55 -24.05
C LEU A 260 -4.24 -1.90 -24.31
N PRO A 261 -4.89 -2.67 -23.41
CA PRO A 261 -6.29 -2.98 -23.55
C PRO A 261 -7.15 -1.70 -23.47
N PRO A 262 -8.22 -1.61 -24.27
CA PRO A 262 -9.18 -0.52 -24.17
C PRO A 262 -9.87 -0.53 -22.80
N ALA A 263 -10.53 0.59 -22.46
CA ALA A 263 -11.19 0.74 -21.16
C ALA A 263 -12.26 -0.32 -20.90
N SER A 264 -13.01 -0.73 -21.93
CA SER A 264 -14.00 -1.81 -21.87
C SER A 264 -13.40 -3.12 -21.38
N ASP A 265 -12.24 -3.50 -21.93
CA ASP A 265 -11.57 -4.76 -21.61
C ASP A 265 -11.02 -4.72 -20.19
N LYS A 266 -10.49 -3.59 -19.76
CA LYS A 266 -10.05 -3.41 -18.36
C LYS A 266 -11.20 -3.59 -17.37
N LEU A 267 -12.39 -3.09 -17.68
CA LEU A 267 -13.58 -3.28 -16.85
C LEU A 267 -14.04 -4.74 -16.84
N MET A 268 -14.04 -5.39 -18.01
CA MET A 268 -14.39 -6.81 -18.12
C MET A 268 -13.40 -7.69 -17.34
N ILE A 269 -12.10 -7.42 -17.45
CA ILE A 269 -11.05 -8.10 -16.67
C ILE A 269 -11.30 -7.93 -15.16
N LEU A 270 -11.61 -6.70 -14.71
CA LEU A 270 -11.90 -6.43 -13.30
C LEU A 270 -13.13 -7.21 -12.81
N GLN A 271 -14.23 -7.18 -13.56
CA GLN A 271 -15.47 -7.89 -13.23
C GLN A 271 -15.24 -9.40 -13.15
N GLN A 272 -14.57 -9.97 -14.16
CA GLN A 272 -14.23 -11.39 -14.21
C GLN A 272 -13.30 -11.78 -13.06
N THR A 273 -12.33 -10.93 -12.71
CA THR A 273 -11.41 -11.15 -11.59
C THR A 273 -12.17 -11.26 -10.28
N ILE A 274 -13.01 -10.27 -9.97
CA ILE A 274 -13.82 -10.25 -8.76
C ILE A 274 -14.69 -11.51 -8.69
N THR A 275 -15.43 -11.79 -9.77
CA THR A 275 -16.37 -12.93 -9.83
C THR A 275 -15.63 -14.25 -9.63
N THR A 276 -14.50 -14.44 -10.34
CA THR A 276 -13.71 -15.68 -10.29
C THR A 276 -13.08 -15.90 -8.92
N LEU A 277 -12.47 -14.87 -8.33
CA LEU A 277 -11.83 -14.99 -7.02
C LEU A 277 -12.86 -15.19 -5.91
N CYS A 278 -14.00 -14.47 -5.94
CA CYS A 278 -15.07 -14.68 -4.97
C CYS A 278 -15.70 -16.07 -5.08
N ALA A 279 -15.95 -16.57 -6.31
CA ALA A 279 -16.41 -17.93 -6.53
C ALA A 279 -15.41 -19.00 -6.02
N ALA A 280 -14.10 -18.69 -6.05
CA ALA A 280 -13.05 -19.54 -5.48
C ALA A 280 -12.89 -19.39 -3.95
N GLY A 281 -13.72 -18.58 -3.30
CA GLY A 281 -13.78 -18.42 -1.85
C GLY A 281 -12.98 -17.23 -1.29
N TYR A 282 -12.35 -16.40 -2.11
CA TYR A 282 -11.68 -15.20 -1.62
C TYR A 282 -12.69 -14.09 -1.27
N GLN A 283 -12.53 -13.48 -0.11
CA GLN A 283 -13.23 -12.24 0.23
C GLN A 283 -12.55 -11.07 -0.48
N PHE A 284 -13.31 -10.28 -1.24
CA PHE A 284 -12.85 -8.96 -1.65
C PHE A 284 -12.75 -8.06 -0.42
N ILE A 285 -11.52 -7.73 -0.04
CA ILE A 285 -11.25 -6.84 1.10
C ILE A 285 -11.55 -5.40 0.70
N GLY A 286 -11.27 -5.00 -0.53
CA GLY A 286 -11.56 -3.64 -0.98
C GLY A 286 -10.43 -3.05 -1.81
N MET A 287 -10.77 -2.06 -2.64
CA MET A 287 -9.88 -1.53 -3.67
C MET A 287 -9.37 -2.64 -4.59
N ASP A 288 -8.18 -3.14 -4.30
CA ASP A 288 -7.44 -4.03 -5.17
C ASP A 288 -7.08 -5.34 -4.43
N HIS A 289 -7.54 -5.55 -3.18
CA HIS A 289 -7.09 -6.65 -2.32
C HIS A 289 -8.16 -7.74 -2.11
N PHE A 290 -7.70 -8.98 -2.11
CA PHE A 290 -8.46 -10.19 -1.83
C PHE A 290 -7.73 -11.02 -0.77
N ALA A 291 -8.47 -11.69 0.11
CA ALA A 291 -7.90 -12.60 1.09
C ALA A 291 -8.85 -13.77 1.36
N LEU A 292 -8.32 -14.91 1.77
CA LEU A 292 -9.15 -16.01 2.23
C LEU A 292 -10.01 -15.59 3.44
N PRO A 293 -11.20 -16.18 3.66
CA PRO A 293 -12.12 -15.71 4.69
C PRO A 293 -11.57 -15.82 6.11
N ASP A 294 -10.69 -16.80 6.35
CA ASP A 294 -10.02 -17.04 7.63
C ASP A 294 -8.76 -16.18 7.81
N ASP A 295 -8.32 -15.44 6.79
CA ASP A 295 -7.24 -14.48 6.93
C ASP A 295 -7.63 -13.36 7.91
N GLU A 296 -6.66 -12.93 8.72
CA GLU A 296 -6.85 -11.89 9.74
C GLU A 296 -7.39 -10.56 9.19
N LEU A 297 -7.11 -10.18 7.94
CA LEU A 297 -7.65 -8.96 7.33
C LEU A 297 -9.15 -9.11 7.09
N ALA A 298 -9.57 -10.27 6.57
CA ALA A 298 -10.97 -10.58 6.34
C ALA A 298 -11.74 -10.62 7.67
N GLN A 299 -11.15 -11.23 8.70
CA GLN A 299 -11.72 -11.26 10.04
C GLN A 299 -11.82 -9.86 10.68
N ALA A 300 -10.75 -9.07 10.61
CA ALA A 300 -10.72 -7.71 11.17
C ALA A 300 -11.75 -6.81 10.48
N GLN A 301 -11.90 -6.93 9.17
CA GLN A 301 -12.91 -6.19 8.41
C GLN A 301 -14.33 -6.52 8.85
N ARG A 302 -14.67 -7.80 9.02
CA ARG A 302 -15.99 -8.22 9.50
C ARG A 302 -16.28 -7.73 10.93
N ARG A 303 -15.24 -7.46 11.72
CA ARG A 303 -15.34 -6.86 13.06
C ARG A 303 -15.32 -5.32 13.07
N GLY A 304 -15.18 -4.67 11.90
CA GLY A 304 -15.05 -3.21 11.82
C GLY A 304 -13.73 -2.68 12.39
N GLN A 305 -12.68 -3.50 12.35
CA GLN A 305 -11.35 -3.26 12.93
C GLN A 305 -10.23 -3.34 11.89
N LEU A 306 -10.56 -3.31 10.59
CA LEU A 306 -9.53 -3.25 9.57
C LEU A 306 -8.93 -1.85 9.54
N HIS A 307 -7.61 -1.79 9.40
CA HIS A 307 -6.85 -0.56 9.28
C HIS A 307 -6.02 -0.55 8.00
N ARG A 308 -5.39 0.60 7.72
CA ARG A 308 -4.54 0.80 6.54
C ARG A 308 -3.37 1.72 6.86
N ASN A 309 -2.22 1.40 6.29
CA ASN A 309 -1.00 2.19 6.27
C ASN A 309 -0.50 2.35 4.81
N PHE A 310 0.72 2.89 4.63
CA PHE A 310 1.31 3.08 3.30
C PHE A 310 1.61 1.78 2.55
N GLN A 311 1.79 0.66 3.26
CA GLN A 311 2.06 -0.66 2.68
C GLN A 311 0.76 -1.36 2.25
N GLY A 312 -0.36 -1.09 2.94
CA GLY A 312 -1.64 -1.69 2.58
C GLY A 312 -2.57 -1.82 3.78
N TYR A 313 -3.50 -2.78 3.69
CA TYR A 313 -4.35 -3.12 4.83
C TYR A 313 -3.56 -3.85 5.91
N THR A 314 -3.90 -3.58 7.16
CA THR A 314 -3.25 -4.17 8.34
C THR A 314 -4.25 -4.29 9.48
N THR A 315 -3.98 -5.20 10.41
CA THR A 315 -4.69 -5.31 11.68
C THR A 315 -4.13 -4.37 12.75
N GLN A 316 -2.99 -3.71 12.49
CA GLN A 316 -2.26 -2.89 13.45
C GLN A 316 -2.61 -1.39 13.34
N GLY A 317 -3.79 -1.02 13.85
CA GLY A 317 -4.36 0.32 13.68
C GLY A 317 -3.69 1.47 14.44
N ASP A 318 -3.17 1.17 15.62
CA ASP A 318 -2.63 2.16 16.57
C ASP A 318 -1.09 2.21 16.59
N CYS A 319 -0.44 1.60 15.62
CA CYS A 319 1.01 1.63 15.50
C CYS A 319 1.48 2.93 14.85
N ASP A 320 2.47 3.58 15.46
CA ASP A 320 3.26 4.55 14.72
C ASP A 320 4.17 3.79 13.72
N LEU A 321 4.35 4.32 12.52
CA LEU A 321 5.18 3.77 11.45
C LEU A 321 6.46 4.58 11.30
N LEU A 322 7.61 3.97 11.57
CA LEU A 322 8.94 4.51 11.24
C LEU A 322 9.41 3.96 9.89
N GLY A 323 9.52 4.84 8.90
CA GLY A 323 10.12 4.54 7.61
C GLY A 323 11.61 4.90 7.59
N MET A 324 12.45 3.97 7.13
CA MET A 324 13.90 4.13 6.98
C MET A 324 14.34 3.75 5.55
N GLY A 325 15.41 4.39 5.08
CA GLY A 325 15.89 4.27 3.71
C GLY A 325 15.33 5.34 2.77
N VAL A 326 15.92 5.40 1.58
CA VAL A 326 15.52 6.35 0.52
C VAL A 326 14.02 6.29 0.25
N SER A 327 13.39 7.46 0.12
CA SER A 327 11.95 7.67 -0.13
C SER A 327 10.96 7.19 0.94
N ALA A 328 11.42 6.50 1.99
CA ALA A 328 10.57 5.93 3.02
C ALA A 328 9.69 6.99 3.70
N ILE A 329 8.46 6.61 4.03
CA ILE A 329 7.49 7.48 4.70
C ILE A 329 7.24 6.94 6.11
N SER A 330 7.33 7.84 7.08
CA SER A 330 6.91 7.63 8.46
C SER A 330 5.52 8.23 8.68
N MET A 331 4.70 7.53 9.47
CA MET A 331 3.46 8.05 10.05
C MET A 331 3.62 8.02 11.55
N MET A 332 3.81 9.18 12.16
CA MET A 332 4.28 9.26 13.54
C MET A 332 3.55 10.39 14.22
N GLY A 333 2.90 10.12 15.37
CA GLY A 333 2.42 11.21 16.22
C GLY A 333 1.49 12.20 15.52
N ASP A 334 0.52 11.74 14.72
CA ASP A 334 -0.35 12.62 13.90
C ASP A 334 0.41 13.52 12.90
N SER A 335 1.55 13.03 12.41
CA SER A 335 2.35 13.69 11.38
C SER A 335 2.82 12.67 10.34
N TYR A 336 3.14 13.17 9.16
CA TYR A 336 3.79 12.40 8.11
C TYR A 336 5.16 12.99 7.81
N GLY A 337 6.19 12.14 7.72
CA GLY A 337 7.54 12.54 7.33
C GLY A 337 8.06 11.63 6.23
N GLN A 338 8.71 12.19 5.22
CA GLN A 338 9.27 11.43 4.10
C GLN A 338 10.76 11.71 3.95
N ASN A 339 11.52 10.63 3.87
CA ASN A 339 12.92 10.67 3.50
C ASN A 339 13.12 11.13 2.06
N ASP A 340 14.29 11.72 1.77
CA ASP A 340 14.64 12.14 0.43
C ASP A 340 14.48 11.00 -0.58
N LYS A 341 13.87 11.30 -1.73
CA LYS A 341 13.53 10.32 -2.78
C LYS A 341 14.73 10.01 -3.67
N GLU A 342 15.75 10.86 -3.67
CA GLU A 342 16.96 10.68 -4.45
C GLU A 342 18.05 10.04 -3.58
N LEU A 343 18.58 8.89 -4.01
CA LEU A 343 19.54 8.09 -3.25
C LEU A 343 20.79 8.89 -2.81
N ARG A 344 21.32 9.75 -3.68
CA ARG A 344 22.49 10.58 -3.38
C ARG A 344 22.20 11.60 -2.28
N ARG A 345 21.07 12.30 -2.38
CA ARG A 345 20.66 13.30 -1.38
C ARG A 345 20.29 12.66 -0.05
N TRP A 346 19.63 11.50 -0.08
CA TRP A 346 19.37 10.70 1.12
C TRP A 346 20.68 10.39 1.86
N ALA A 347 21.70 9.88 1.16
CA ALA A 347 22.98 9.55 1.78
C ALA A 347 23.71 10.78 2.35
N GLN A 348 23.78 11.87 1.59
CA GLN A 348 24.40 13.12 2.04
C GLN A 348 23.72 13.69 3.29
N ARG A 349 22.39 13.59 3.39
CA ARG A 349 21.64 14.04 4.57
C ARG A 349 21.92 13.17 5.80
N ILE A 350 22.03 11.85 5.64
CA ILE A 350 22.40 10.96 6.75
C ILE A 350 23.80 11.29 7.25
N GLU A 351 24.78 11.42 6.35
CA GLU A 351 26.16 11.74 6.70
C GLU A 351 26.28 13.09 7.43
N ALA A 352 25.53 14.10 6.99
CA ALA A 352 25.61 15.45 7.56
C ALA A 352 24.91 15.61 8.93
N GLN A 353 23.80 14.91 9.16
CA GLN A 353 22.92 15.19 10.32
C GLN A 353 22.20 13.98 10.92
N GLY A 354 22.49 12.75 10.46
CA GLY A 354 21.86 11.52 10.94
C GLY A 354 20.38 11.36 10.62
N SER A 355 19.85 12.17 9.69
CA SER A 355 18.43 12.21 9.33
C SER A 355 18.24 12.59 7.86
N ALA A 356 17.46 11.79 7.13
CA ALA A 356 17.16 12.04 5.73
C ALA A 356 15.75 12.58 5.46
N VAL A 357 15.02 12.98 6.50
CA VAL A 357 13.71 13.63 6.35
C VAL A 357 13.89 14.87 5.46
N ALA A 358 13.13 14.92 4.37
CA ALA A 358 13.20 15.98 3.38
C ALA A 358 11.92 16.84 3.36
N ARG A 359 10.77 16.21 3.62
CA ARG A 359 9.45 16.86 3.62
C ARG A 359 8.46 16.12 4.51
N GLY A 360 7.38 16.79 4.89
CA GLY A 360 6.36 16.22 5.75
C GLY A 360 5.19 17.17 5.99
N LEU A 361 4.32 16.83 6.94
CA LEU A 361 3.30 17.72 7.47
C LEU A 361 2.80 17.23 8.84
N ASP A 362 2.38 18.18 9.68
CA ASP A 362 1.57 17.91 10.86
C ASP A 362 0.09 17.98 10.49
N LEU A 363 -0.71 17.04 10.99
CA LEU A 363 -2.14 17.03 10.72
C LEU A 363 -2.83 18.05 11.63
N THR A 364 -3.68 18.89 11.04
CA THR A 364 -4.63 19.70 11.82
C THR A 364 -5.69 18.82 12.47
N THR A 365 -6.48 19.36 13.40
CA THR A 365 -7.61 18.60 13.97
C THR A 365 -8.61 18.16 12.90
N ASP A 366 -8.94 19.02 11.93
CA ASP A 366 -9.79 18.65 10.77
C ASP A 366 -9.16 17.53 9.94
N ASP A 367 -7.84 17.59 9.70
CA ASP A 367 -7.13 16.55 8.96
C ASP A 367 -7.23 15.19 9.65
N ARG A 368 -7.12 15.15 10.99
CA ARG A 368 -7.20 13.90 11.76
C ARG A 368 -8.62 13.32 11.79
N VAL A 369 -9.62 14.16 12.00
CA VAL A 369 -11.04 13.79 11.95
C VAL A 369 -11.38 13.17 10.59
N ARG A 370 -10.99 13.85 9.50
CA ARG A 370 -11.25 13.38 8.13
C ARG A 370 -10.43 12.16 7.74
N ARG A 371 -9.19 12.04 8.22
CA ARG A 371 -8.37 10.83 8.07
C ARG A 371 -9.10 9.62 8.63
N ASP A 372 -9.69 9.74 9.82
CA ASP A 372 -10.36 8.63 10.48
C ASP A 372 -11.67 8.24 9.77
N VAL A 373 -12.42 9.23 9.27
CA VAL A 373 -13.59 8.99 8.39
C VAL A 373 -13.20 8.24 7.12
N ILE A 374 -12.19 8.74 6.38
CA ILE A 374 -11.73 8.12 5.14
C ILE A 374 -11.17 6.71 5.40
N LYS A 375 -10.39 6.52 6.48
CA LYS A 375 -9.91 5.19 6.89
C LYS A 375 -11.06 4.24 7.19
N SER A 376 -12.07 4.68 7.94
CA SER A 376 -13.24 3.84 8.28
C SER A 376 -14.00 3.40 7.03
N LEU A 377 -14.26 4.33 6.11
CA LEU A 377 -14.97 4.03 4.87
C LEU A 377 -14.16 3.08 3.96
N ILE A 378 -12.86 3.34 3.77
CA ILE A 378 -12.00 2.50 2.93
C ILE A 378 -11.82 1.09 3.51
N CYS A 379 -11.66 0.97 4.83
CA CYS A 379 -11.34 -0.31 5.45
C CYS A 379 -12.58 -1.12 5.83
N ASN A 380 -13.62 -0.47 6.33
CA ASN A 380 -14.76 -1.14 6.96
C ASN A 380 -16.09 -0.87 6.23
N PHE A 381 -16.08 -0.11 5.13
CA PHE A 381 -17.27 0.19 4.32
C PHE A 381 -18.44 0.78 5.14
N SER A 382 -18.12 1.39 6.27
CA SER A 382 -19.10 1.93 7.21
C SER A 382 -18.48 3.01 8.09
N LEU A 383 -19.34 3.86 8.63
CA LEU A 383 -18.98 4.92 9.57
C LEU A 383 -20.09 5.08 10.60
N ASP A 384 -19.75 5.00 11.88
CA ASP A 384 -20.66 5.21 13.01
C ASP A 384 -20.48 6.65 13.53
N PHE A 385 -21.53 7.46 13.45
CA PHE A 385 -21.48 8.85 13.90
C PHE A 385 -21.40 8.97 15.42
N MET A 386 -22.01 8.08 16.20
CA MET A 386 -21.91 8.14 17.66
C MET A 386 -20.48 7.90 18.12
N ARG A 387 -19.80 6.90 17.55
CA ARG A 387 -18.40 6.62 17.86
C ARG A 387 -17.50 7.80 17.47
N LEU A 388 -17.75 8.40 16.30
CA LEU A 388 -16.98 9.55 15.83
C LEU A 388 -17.20 10.79 16.72
N ASN A 389 -18.45 11.06 17.10
CA ASN A 389 -18.84 12.14 18.00
C ASN A 389 -18.15 12.00 19.36
N GLN A 390 -18.18 10.80 19.93
CA GLN A 390 -17.56 10.52 21.22
C GLN A 390 -16.03 10.68 21.15
N HIS A 391 -15.39 10.20 20.08
CA HIS A 391 -13.94 10.25 19.96
C HIS A 391 -13.41 11.67 19.76
N TRP A 392 -14.09 12.48 18.94
CA TRP A 392 -13.62 13.81 18.56
C TRP A 392 -14.31 14.97 19.28
N GLY A 393 -15.36 14.70 20.07
CA GLY A 393 -16.14 15.75 20.73
C GLY A 393 -16.88 16.65 19.74
N ILE A 394 -17.37 16.09 18.63
CA ILE A 394 -18.09 16.81 17.56
C ILE A 394 -19.53 16.32 17.43
N ASP A 395 -20.35 17.08 16.69
CA ASP A 395 -21.58 16.58 16.08
C ASP A 395 -21.29 16.30 14.60
N ALA A 396 -21.15 15.03 14.23
CA ALA A 396 -20.79 14.61 12.87
C ALA A 396 -21.78 15.10 11.81
N GLN A 397 -23.09 15.12 12.09
CA GLN A 397 -24.07 15.57 11.10
C GLN A 397 -23.87 17.05 10.77
N ARG A 398 -23.61 17.86 11.80
CA ARG A 398 -23.31 19.28 11.63
C ARG A 398 -21.93 19.52 11.06
N TYR A 399 -20.92 18.81 11.55
CA TYR A 399 -19.51 18.97 11.17
C TYR A 399 -19.28 18.63 9.70
N PHE A 400 -19.98 17.61 9.20
CA PHE A 400 -19.87 17.15 7.82
C PHE A 400 -21.08 17.55 6.95
N ALA A 401 -21.84 18.59 7.32
CA ALA A 401 -23.06 18.96 6.59
C ALA A 401 -22.82 19.15 5.08
N ASP A 402 -21.75 19.87 4.71
CA ASP A 402 -21.39 20.09 3.30
C ASP A 402 -20.91 18.80 2.61
N ASP A 403 -20.18 17.94 3.34
CA ASP A 403 -19.71 16.65 2.84
C ASP A 403 -20.88 15.69 2.58
N LEU A 404 -21.85 15.65 3.49
CA LEU A 404 -23.07 14.86 3.39
C LEU A 404 -24.00 15.38 2.28
N ALA A 405 -24.03 16.70 2.05
CA ALA A 405 -24.72 17.29 0.90
C ALA A 405 -24.09 16.84 -0.43
N ARG A 406 -22.75 16.86 -0.53
CA ARG A 406 -22.01 16.32 -1.70
C ARG A 406 -22.23 14.83 -1.91
N LEU A 407 -22.54 14.09 -0.85
CA LEU A 407 -22.77 12.65 -0.90
C LEU A 407 -24.16 12.26 -1.43
N GLN A 408 -25.14 13.18 -1.39
CA GLN A 408 -26.54 12.88 -1.76
C GLN A 408 -26.73 12.24 -3.15
N PRO A 409 -26.02 12.65 -4.22
CA PRO A 409 -26.15 11.98 -5.52
C PRO A 409 -25.78 10.48 -5.44
N MET A 410 -24.75 10.14 -4.66
CA MET A 410 -24.33 8.74 -4.47
C MET A 410 -25.30 7.96 -3.57
N VAL A 411 -26.02 8.65 -2.67
CA VAL A 411 -27.13 8.06 -1.91
C VAL A 411 -28.30 7.75 -2.84
N ALA A 412 -28.68 8.70 -3.70
CA ALA A 412 -29.75 8.53 -4.68
C ALA A 412 -29.45 7.41 -5.69
N ASP A 413 -28.18 7.24 -6.06
CA ASP A 413 -27.72 6.13 -6.91
C ASP A 413 -27.55 4.79 -6.16
N GLY A 414 -27.80 4.75 -4.86
CA GLY A 414 -27.73 3.53 -4.06
C GLY A 414 -26.30 3.02 -3.81
N LEU A 415 -25.27 3.86 -3.92
CA LEU A 415 -23.88 3.50 -3.62
C LEU A 415 -23.59 3.51 -2.10
N ILE A 416 -24.32 4.33 -1.36
CA ILE A 416 -24.15 4.46 0.08
C ILE A 416 -25.49 4.78 0.73
N GLU A 417 -25.76 4.15 1.85
CA GLU A 417 -26.90 4.48 2.69
C GLU A 417 -26.45 5.49 3.74
N CYS A 418 -27.25 6.56 3.89
CA CYS A 418 -27.04 7.60 4.88
C CYS A 418 -28.23 7.62 5.84
N SER A 419 -27.94 7.53 7.15
CA SER A 419 -28.96 7.61 8.21
C SER A 419 -28.50 8.57 9.30
N ALA A 420 -29.36 8.82 10.29
CA ALA A 420 -28.98 9.61 11.45
C ALA A 420 -27.84 8.98 12.27
N LEU A 421 -27.65 7.66 12.18
CA LEU A 421 -26.67 6.91 12.96
C LEU A 421 -25.30 6.82 12.27
N GLY A 422 -25.24 7.04 10.95
CA GLY A 422 -24.00 6.84 10.20
C GLY A 422 -24.20 6.51 8.73
N LEU A 423 -23.12 6.03 8.13
CA LEU A 423 -23.02 5.70 6.71
C LEU A 423 -22.71 4.21 6.53
N ARG A 424 -23.31 3.58 5.51
CA ARG A 424 -23.02 2.20 5.11
C ARG A 424 -22.87 2.11 3.60
N VAL A 425 -21.68 1.74 3.12
CA VAL A 425 -21.42 1.55 1.69
C VAL A 425 -22.12 0.26 1.24
N THR A 426 -22.93 0.35 0.19
CA THR A 426 -23.69 -0.79 -0.34
C THR A 426 -22.79 -1.70 -1.15
N ALA A 427 -23.29 -2.88 -1.54
CA ALA A 427 -22.62 -3.81 -2.46
C ALA A 427 -22.13 -3.11 -3.74
N LYS A 428 -22.96 -2.21 -4.31
CA LYS A 428 -22.64 -1.40 -5.50
C LYS A 428 -21.55 -0.36 -5.24
N GLY A 429 -21.56 0.26 -4.05
CA GLY A 429 -20.62 1.33 -3.71
C GLY A 429 -19.18 0.88 -3.44
N ARG A 430 -18.94 -0.42 -3.17
CA ARG A 430 -17.61 -0.89 -2.73
C ARG A 430 -16.50 -0.64 -3.75
N LEU A 431 -16.80 -0.74 -5.05
CA LEU A 431 -15.83 -0.45 -6.12
C LEU A 431 -15.57 1.05 -6.30
N LEU A 432 -16.55 1.88 -5.91
CA LEU A 432 -16.53 3.34 -6.02
C LEU A 432 -16.17 4.02 -4.68
N ILE A 433 -15.53 3.27 -3.77
CA ILE A 433 -15.20 3.77 -2.43
C ILE A 433 -14.30 5.01 -2.46
N ARG A 434 -13.44 5.15 -3.47
CA ARG A 434 -12.58 6.33 -3.64
C ARG A 434 -13.43 7.56 -3.93
N ASN A 435 -14.45 7.44 -4.77
CA ASN A 435 -15.40 8.53 -5.08
C ASN A 435 -16.16 8.97 -3.83
N ILE A 436 -16.62 8.01 -3.02
CA ILE A 436 -17.28 8.30 -1.74
C ILE A 436 -16.32 9.07 -0.80
N CYS A 437 -15.07 8.65 -0.71
CA CYS A 437 -14.08 9.32 0.15
C CYS A 437 -13.73 10.73 -0.31
N MET A 438 -13.79 11.02 -1.62
CA MET A 438 -13.55 12.35 -2.17
C MET A 438 -14.54 13.40 -1.65
N CYS A 439 -15.76 13.00 -1.26
CA CYS A 439 -16.74 13.90 -0.65
C CYS A 439 -16.24 14.50 0.68
N PHE A 440 -15.37 13.77 1.39
CA PHE A 440 -14.81 14.13 2.70
C PHE A 440 -13.40 14.77 2.63
N ASP A 441 -12.84 14.95 1.44
CA ASP A 441 -11.50 15.50 1.24
C ASP A 441 -11.52 17.03 1.09
N ASN A 442 -11.39 17.73 2.21
CA ASN A 442 -11.43 19.19 2.26
C ASN A 442 -10.29 19.84 1.44
N ARG A 443 -9.13 19.20 1.36
CA ARG A 443 -7.97 19.71 0.62
C ARG A 443 -8.19 19.63 -0.89
N LEU A 444 -8.83 18.56 -1.36
CA LEU A 444 -9.27 18.43 -2.75
C LEU A 444 -10.35 19.47 -3.08
N GLN A 445 -11.37 19.63 -2.23
CA GLN A 445 -12.46 20.58 -2.48
C GLN A 445 -11.93 22.02 -2.64
N ARG A 446 -11.06 22.48 -1.74
CA ARG A 446 -10.43 23.81 -1.85
C ARG A 446 -9.63 23.99 -3.14
N LYS A 447 -8.92 22.96 -3.60
CA LYS A 447 -8.18 23.01 -4.88
C LYS A 447 -9.12 23.09 -6.08
N LEU A 448 -10.28 22.44 -6.03
CA LEU A 448 -11.29 22.50 -7.08
C LEU A 448 -11.95 23.89 -7.13
N GLU A 449 -12.32 24.45 -5.98
CA GLU A 449 -12.86 25.81 -5.87
C GLU A 449 -11.86 26.86 -6.42
N GLN A 450 -10.58 26.78 -6.05
CA GLN A 450 -9.55 27.67 -6.55
C GLN A 450 -9.37 27.62 -8.08
N ARG A 451 -9.62 26.48 -8.72
CA ARG A 451 -9.56 26.33 -10.18
C ARG A 451 -10.78 26.91 -10.90
N GLN A 452 -11.89 27.11 -10.19
CA GLN A 452 -13.13 27.65 -10.75
C GLN A 452 -13.13 29.19 -10.81
N TYR A 453 -12.27 29.86 -10.05
CA TYR A 453 -12.09 31.32 -10.16
C TYR A 453 -11.14 31.67 -11.31
N SER A 454 -11.56 32.53 -12.24
CA SER A 454 -10.66 33.14 -13.22
C SER A 454 -9.75 34.16 -12.55
N ARG A 455 -8.54 34.39 -13.10
CA ARG A 455 -7.73 35.56 -12.70
C ARG A 455 -8.55 36.82 -12.96
N VAL A 456 -8.71 37.62 -11.91
CA VAL A 456 -9.30 38.95 -11.99
C VAL A 456 -8.11 39.89 -12.19
N ILE A 457 -7.91 40.32 -13.43
CA ILE A 457 -6.73 41.01 -14.03
C ILE A 457 -5.80 40.07 -14.79
#